data_AF-A0A1F5WZP8-F1
#
_entry.id   AF-A0A1F5WZP8-F1
#
_cell.length_a   1.000
_cell.length_b   1.000
_cell.length_c   1.000
_cell.angle_alpha   90.00
_cell.angle_beta   90.00
_cell.angle_gamma   90.00
#
_symmetry.space_group_name_H-M   'P 1'
#
loop_
_entity.id
_entity.type
_entity.pdbx_description
1 polymer ?
#
loop_
_entity_poly.entity_id
_entity_poly.type
_entity_poly.pdbx_seq_one_letter_code
_entity_poly.pdbx_strand_id
1 'polypeptide(L)'
;MLREWLNKVKAREGDLFLIAVIILVAITGFALGRISAIKEEKFPIQISAKEAKPPSGGLASKPAVELVGTKNGTVYHLLACPGAKSIKEENKIYFSSKEEAQKAGYRPAANCPGL
;
A
#
# COMPACT_ATOMS: atom_id res chain seq x y z
N MET A 1 -49.73 -5.93 -18.29
CA MET A 1 -48.32 -6.37 -18.40
C MET A 1 -47.46 -5.85 -17.22
N LEU A 2 -46.80 -4.68 -17.29
CA LEU A 2 -45.95 -4.21 -16.16
C LEU A 2 -46.72 -3.94 -14.86
N ARG A 3 -47.92 -3.34 -14.94
CA ARG A 3 -48.74 -3.01 -13.76
C ARG A 3 -49.28 -4.25 -13.04
N GLU A 4 -49.64 -5.29 -13.78
CA GLU A 4 -50.07 -6.58 -13.21
C GLU A 4 -48.90 -7.34 -12.59
N TRP A 5 -47.72 -7.25 -13.22
CA TRP A 5 -46.48 -7.81 -12.67
C TRP A 5 -46.10 -7.10 -11.37
N LEU A 6 -46.15 -5.76 -11.31
CA LEU A 6 -45.95 -4.97 -10.10
C LEU A 6 -46.93 -5.32 -8.98
N ASN A 7 -48.21 -5.57 -9.29
CA ASN A 7 -49.19 -5.98 -8.29
C ASN A 7 -48.92 -7.40 -7.77
N LYS A 8 -48.48 -8.34 -8.62
CA LYS A 8 -48.04 -9.69 -8.21
C LYS A 8 -46.77 -9.65 -7.36
N VAL A 9 -45.85 -8.74 -7.68
CA VAL A 9 -44.62 -8.47 -6.93
C VAL A 9 -45.00 -7.89 -5.56
N LYS A 10 -45.84 -6.85 -5.51
CA LYS A 10 -46.30 -6.24 -4.27
C LYS A 10 -47.07 -7.20 -3.35
N ALA A 11 -47.79 -8.18 -3.91
CA ALA A 11 -48.46 -9.23 -3.13
C ALA A 11 -47.50 -10.21 -2.44
N ARG A 12 -46.22 -10.24 -2.82
CA ARG A 12 -45.16 -11.08 -2.21
C ARG A 12 -43.99 -10.24 -1.72
N GLU A 13 -44.28 -9.07 -1.14
CA GLU A 13 -43.28 -8.12 -0.69
C GLU A 13 -42.29 -8.73 0.32
N GLY A 14 -42.76 -9.61 1.21
CA GLY A 14 -41.90 -10.33 2.17
C GLY A 14 -40.89 -11.28 1.52
N ASP A 15 -41.33 -12.13 0.58
CA ASP A 15 -40.44 -13.05 -0.14
C ASP A 15 -39.44 -12.28 -1.01
N LEU A 16 -39.88 -11.20 -1.65
CA LEU A 16 -39.00 -10.34 -2.45
C LEU A 16 -37.99 -9.60 -1.60
N PHE A 17 -38.36 -9.15 -0.41
CA PHE A 17 -37.44 -8.53 0.54
C PHE A 17 -36.38 -9.54 0.98
N LEU A 18 -36.79 -10.78 1.31
CA LEU A 18 -35.87 -11.86 1.66
C LEU A 18 -34.89 -12.16 0.51
N ILE A 19 -35.38 -12.28 -0.73
CA ILE A 19 -34.55 -12.49 -1.92
C ILE A 19 -33.59 -11.31 -2.14
N ALA A 20 -34.06 -10.07 -1.99
CA ALA A 20 -33.23 -8.89 -2.13
C ALA A 20 -32.11 -8.83 -1.08
N VAL A 21 -32.41 -9.18 0.17
CA VAL A 21 -31.41 -9.27 1.25
C VAL A 21 -30.37 -10.35 0.95
N ILE A 22 -30.79 -11.53 0.49
CA ILE A 22 -29.88 -12.62 0.11
C ILE A 22 -28.93 -12.18 -1.02
N ILE A 23 -29.47 -11.51 -2.05
CA ILE A 23 -28.67 -10.97 -3.16
C ILE A 23 -27.67 -9.93 -2.65
N LEU A 24 -28.10 -9.04 -1.75
CA LEU A 24 -27.24 -7.98 -1.21
C LEU A 24 -26.10 -8.56 -0.36
N VAL A 25 -26.39 -9.58 0.45
CA VAL A 25 -25.37 -10.33 1.21
C VAL A 25 -24.40 -11.05 0.27
N ALA A 26 -24.89 -11.66 -0.81
CA ALA A 26 -24.03 -12.32 -1.80
C ALA A 26 -23.10 -11.32 -2.52
N ILE A 27 -23.62 -10.16 -2.94
CA ILE A 27 -22.83 -9.12 -3.62
C ILE A 27 -21.76 -8.54 -2.69
N THR A 28 -22.12 -8.25 -1.44
CA THR A 28 -21.17 -7.72 -0.44
C THR A 28 -20.07 -8.71 -0.13
N GLY A 29 -20.39 -10.00 0.08
CA GLY A 29 -19.40 -11.06 0.27
C GLY A 29 -18.48 -11.24 -0.94
N PHE A 30 -19.04 -11.24 -2.15
CA PHE A 30 -18.25 -11.35 -3.39
C PHE A 30 -17.33 -10.14 -3.61
N ALA A 31 -17.83 -8.92 -3.37
CA ALA A 31 -17.04 -7.70 -3.49
C ALA A 31 -15.87 -7.69 -2.50
N LEU A 32 -16.10 -8.07 -1.24
CA LEU A 32 -15.05 -8.19 -0.22
C LEU A 32 -14.02 -9.27 -0.58
N GLY A 33 -14.47 -10.42 -1.08
CA GLY A 33 -13.58 -11.49 -1.55
C GLY A 33 -12.70 -11.05 -2.72
N ARG A 34 -13.25 -10.30 -3.68
CA ARG A 34 -12.49 -9.72 -4.79
C ARG A 34 -11.46 -8.69 -4.32
N ILE A 35 -11.80 -7.84 -3.34
CA ILE A 35 -10.86 -6.87 -2.76
C ILE A 35 -9.72 -7.57 -2.03
N SER A 36 -10.01 -8.67 -1.31
CA SER A 36 -9.00 -9.47 -0.61
C SER A 36 -8.01 -10.14 -1.57
N ALA A 37 -8.44 -10.48 -2.79
CA ALA A 37 -7.58 -11.10 -3.81
C ALA A 37 -6.62 -10.11 -4.51
N ILE A 38 -6.83 -8.79 -4.35
CA ILE A 38 -6.00 -7.76 -5.01
C ILE A 38 -4.74 -7.43 -4.18
N LYS A 39 -4.66 -7.89 -2.93
CA LYS A 39 -3.47 -7.71 -2.08
C LYS A 39 -2.42 -8.80 -2.32
N GLU A 40 -2.01 -8.98 -3.57
CA GLU A 40 -0.74 -9.60 -3.91
C GLU A 40 0.30 -8.48 -4.05
N GLU A 41 0.87 -8.04 -2.92
CA GLU A 41 2.23 -7.50 -2.95
C GLU A 41 3.19 -8.67 -3.20
N LYS A 42 3.13 -9.22 -4.42
CA LYS A 42 4.26 -9.93 -5.00
C LYS A 42 5.36 -8.90 -5.11
N PHE A 43 6.16 -8.77 -4.06
CA PHE A 43 7.49 -8.20 -4.17
C PHE A 43 8.17 -8.93 -5.32
N PRO A 44 8.38 -8.27 -6.48
CA PRO A 44 9.07 -8.92 -7.56
C PRO A 44 10.49 -9.11 -7.06
N ILE A 45 10.87 -10.36 -6.83
CA ILE A 45 12.27 -10.73 -6.67
C ILE A 45 12.88 -10.48 -8.06
N GLN A 46 13.33 -9.25 -8.27
CA GLN A 46 13.99 -8.78 -9.48
C GLN A 46 15.38 -9.41 -9.51
N ILE A 47 15.49 -10.58 -10.14
CA ILE A 47 16.75 -10.98 -10.77
C ILE A 47 16.83 -10.13 -12.05
N SER A 48 17.36 -8.91 -11.92
CA SER A 48 17.60 -8.04 -13.06
C SER A 48 18.86 -8.50 -13.79
N ALA A 49 18.66 -9.41 -14.75
CA ALA A 49 19.32 -9.25 -16.03
C ALA A 49 18.39 -8.40 -16.90
N LYS A 50 18.92 -7.28 -17.40
CA LYS A 50 18.52 -6.51 -18.61
C LYS A 50 17.53 -7.26 -19.53
N GLU A 51 16.49 -6.69 -20.13
CA GLU A 51 16.29 -5.35 -20.71
C GLU A 51 14.82 -5.18 -21.16
N ALA A 52 14.47 -3.93 -21.50
CA ALA A 52 13.34 -3.47 -22.33
C ALA A 52 12.08 -2.87 -21.64
N LYS A 53 11.77 -1.66 -22.11
CA LYS A 53 10.80 -0.61 -21.72
C LYS A 53 10.06 -0.18 -23.03
N PRO A 54 8.95 0.63 -23.12
CA PRO A 54 7.89 1.15 -22.21
C PRO A 54 6.43 0.86 -22.75
N PRO A 55 5.30 1.40 -22.20
CA PRO A 55 4.86 2.82 -22.19
C PRO A 55 4.51 3.31 -20.76
N SER A 56 5.12 4.41 -20.28
CA SER A 56 4.61 5.79 -20.32
C SER A 56 3.25 6.00 -19.64
N GLY A 57 3.29 6.68 -18.50
CA GLY A 57 2.14 7.10 -17.69
C GLY A 57 2.64 7.65 -16.36
N GLY A 58 3.05 8.91 -16.36
CA GLY A 58 3.66 9.55 -15.20
C GLY A 58 2.71 9.69 -14.01
N LEU A 59 3.19 9.29 -12.85
CA LEU A 59 3.12 10.10 -11.65
C LEU A 59 4.40 9.80 -10.87
N ALA A 60 5.11 10.85 -10.47
CA ALA A 60 6.39 10.78 -9.79
C ALA A 60 6.35 9.78 -8.62
N SER A 61 6.88 8.58 -8.84
CA SER A 61 7.35 7.71 -7.78
C SER A 61 8.52 8.43 -7.15
N LYS A 62 8.24 9.16 -6.06
CA LYS A 62 9.27 9.45 -5.06
C LYS A 62 10.04 8.13 -4.87
N PRO A 63 11.37 8.11 -5.03
CA PRO A 63 12.12 6.90 -4.74
C PRO A 63 11.70 6.46 -3.34
N ALA A 64 11.42 5.17 -3.14
CA ALA A 64 11.29 4.61 -1.80
C ALA A 64 12.59 4.96 -1.08
N VAL A 65 12.55 6.04 -0.31
CA VAL A 65 13.75 6.61 0.29
C VAL A 65 14.01 5.72 1.50
N GLU A 66 14.80 4.67 1.29
CA GLU A 66 15.29 3.86 2.40
C GLU A 66 16.19 4.76 3.25
N LEU A 67 15.67 5.14 4.40
CA LEU A 67 16.36 5.95 5.39
C LEU A 67 17.03 5.01 6.37
N VAL A 68 18.27 5.33 6.72
CA VAL A 68 19.05 4.54 7.68
C VAL A 68 19.45 5.42 8.86
N GLY A 69 19.06 4.99 10.05
CA GLY A 69 19.52 5.52 11.33
C GLY A 69 20.55 4.62 11.98
N THR A 70 21.13 5.11 13.07
CA THR A 70 22.06 4.34 13.91
C THR A 70 21.40 4.02 15.25
N LYS A 71 21.50 2.80 15.78
CA LYS A 71 21.00 2.45 17.13
C LYS A 71 21.57 3.33 18.24
N ASN A 72 22.85 3.69 18.12
CA ASN A 72 23.55 4.56 19.07
C ASN A 72 23.40 6.06 18.74
N GLY A 73 22.68 6.42 17.68
CA GLY A 73 22.53 7.80 17.23
C GLY A 73 21.07 8.20 17.16
N THR A 74 20.79 9.49 17.21
CA THR A 74 19.44 10.03 17.03
C THR A 74 19.31 10.69 15.66
N VAL A 75 20.09 10.24 14.67
CA VAL A 75 20.17 10.85 13.34
C VAL A 75 19.92 9.80 12.28
N TYR A 76 19.12 10.15 11.26
CA TYR A 76 18.85 9.32 10.10
C TYR A 76 19.42 9.97 8.83
N HIS A 77 19.89 9.13 7.91
CA HIS A 77 20.54 9.50 6.65
C HIS A 77 19.88 8.75 5.48
N LEU A 78 20.14 9.18 4.24
CA LEU A 78 19.87 8.37 3.05
C LEU A 78 20.91 7.25 2.92
N LEU A 79 20.54 6.08 2.37
CA LEU A 79 21.49 5.03 1.97
C LEU A 79 22.63 5.56 1.08
N ALA A 80 22.34 6.57 0.26
CA ALA A 80 23.29 7.17 -0.67
C ALA A 80 24.34 8.06 0.03
N CYS A 81 24.14 8.41 1.30
CA CYS A 81 25.01 9.38 1.99
C CYS A 81 26.25 8.74 2.60
N PRO A 82 27.38 9.47 2.65
CA PRO A 82 28.64 8.97 3.20
C PRO A 82 28.49 8.54 4.67
N GLY A 83 27.69 9.29 5.44
CA GLY A 83 27.37 8.94 6.83
C GLY A 83 26.72 7.56 6.97
N ALA A 84 25.87 7.14 6.03
CA ALA A 84 25.24 5.82 6.04
C ALA A 84 26.22 4.66 5.78
N LYS A 85 27.23 4.90 4.92
CA LYS A 85 28.23 3.89 4.55
C LYS A 85 29.21 3.58 5.68
N SER A 86 29.47 4.56 6.56
CA SER A 86 30.38 4.41 7.71
C SER A 86 29.73 3.75 8.93
N ILE A 87 28.41 3.53 8.93
CA ILE A 87 27.71 2.88 10.04
C ILE A 87 27.93 1.36 9.95
N LYS A 88 28.31 0.74 11.07
CA LYS A 88 28.38 -0.73 11.20
C LYS A 88 26.99 -1.34 11.01
N GLU A 89 26.90 -2.44 10.28
CA GLU A 89 25.61 -3.09 9.97
C GLU A 89 24.79 -3.44 11.20
N GLU A 90 25.45 -3.86 12.28
CA GLU A 90 24.83 -4.19 13.57
C GLU A 90 24.07 -3.01 14.20
N ASN A 91 24.49 -1.79 13.88
CA ASN A 91 23.93 -0.55 14.39
C ASN A 91 22.98 0.12 13.39
N LYS A 92 22.75 -0.43 12.19
CA LYS A 92 21.83 0.17 11.22
C LYS A 92 20.38 -0.11 11.61
N ILE A 93 19.53 0.90 11.48
CA ILE A 93 18.07 0.81 11.58
C ILE A 93 17.50 1.38 10.29
N TYR A 94 16.61 0.65 9.63
CA TYR A 94 15.98 1.11 8.40
C TYR A 94 14.58 1.65 8.70
N PHE A 95 14.24 2.78 8.07
CA PHE A 95 12.92 3.39 8.13
C PHE A 95 12.32 3.49 6.74
N SER A 96 11.01 3.27 6.66
CA SER A 96 10.26 3.28 5.40
C SER A 96 9.80 4.70 5.00
N SER A 97 9.77 5.64 5.96
CA SER A 97 9.44 7.05 5.71
C SER A 97 10.17 8.00 6.66
N LYS A 98 10.34 9.27 6.25
CA LYS A 98 10.88 10.36 7.08
C LYS A 98 10.03 10.56 8.34
N GLU A 99 8.72 10.39 8.22
CA GLU A 99 7.78 10.56 9.33
C GLU A 99 7.94 9.47 10.39
N GLU A 100 8.26 8.24 9.96
CA GLU A 100 8.51 7.11 10.85
C GLU A 100 9.80 7.32 11.65
N ALA A 101 10.87 7.75 10.97
CA ALA A 101 12.13 8.10 11.62
C ALA A 101 11.95 9.23 12.65
N GLN A 102 11.19 10.28 12.29
CA GLN A 102 10.91 11.40 13.21
C GLN A 102 10.05 11.00 14.40
N LYS A 103 9.02 10.16 14.20
CA LYS A 103 8.22 9.59 15.29
C LYS A 103 9.04 8.72 16.22
N ALA A 104 10.04 8.00 15.69
CA ALA A 104 11.01 7.25 16.47
C ALA A 104 12.05 8.13 17.18
N GLY A 105 11.98 9.47 17.04
CA GLY A 105 12.88 10.42 17.69
C GLY A 105 14.17 10.71 16.93
N TYR A 106 14.27 10.29 15.67
CA TYR A 106 15.45 10.52 14.83
C TYR A 106 15.33 11.84 14.08
N ARG A 107 16.43 12.58 14.04
CA ARG A 107 16.57 13.86 13.35
C ARG A 107 17.23 13.71 11.99
N PRO A 108 16.91 14.60 11.05
CA PRO A 108 17.56 14.58 9.75
C PRO A 108 19.05 14.89 9.86
N ALA A 109 19.85 14.13 9.13
CA ALA A 109 21.27 14.39 9.00
C ALA A 109 21.57 15.66 8.21
N ALA A 110 22.28 16.61 8.83
CA ALA A 110 22.72 17.84 8.17
C ALA A 110 23.80 17.61 7.09
N ASN A 111 24.53 16.48 7.17
CA ASN A 111 25.62 16.14 6.25
C ASN A 111 25.17 15.36 5.00
N CYS A 112 23.87 15.30 4.73
CA CYS A 112 23.28 14.52 3.66
C CYS A 112 22.40 15.43 2.79
N PRO A 113 22.83 15.79 1.56
CA PRO A 113 22.02 16.65 0.69
C PRO A 113 20.76 15.90 0.25
N GLY A 114 19.58 16.45 0.56
CA GLY A 114 18.28 15.91 0.14
C GLY A 114 17.34 15.37 1.24
N LEU A 115 17.65 15.61 2.52
CA LEU A 115 16.79 15.24 3.64
C LEU A 115 15.76 16.30 4.03
#